data_AF-A0A961H616-F1
#
_entry.id   AF-A0A961H616-F1
#
_cell.length_a   1.000
_cell.length_b   1.000
_cell.length_c   1.000
_cell.angle_alpha   90.00
_cell.angle_beta   90.00
_cell.angle_gamma   90.00
#
_symmetry.space_group_name_H-M   'P 1'
#
loop_
_entity.id
_entity.type
_entity.pdbx_description
1 polymer ?
#
loop_
_entity_poly.entity_id
_entity_poly.type
_entity_poly.pdbx_seq_one_letter_code
_entity_poly.pdbx_strand_id
1 'polypeptide(L)'
;MNDLHGTMNSNEALAAFGDVVDRVSKGHETGSGDPGIQTSALSVSGSRVVWPSSFDITGLALGAVANATLAAARLWELRNDLGTTPRVFVDSRAACAAFALESRFEPIGWERPPIWDPIAGNYQTANGWIRLHTNYASHRSAVEEVLGAHDRAGVQAAVATMDSNELEDAVVDNGGAAAAMRT
;
A
#
# COMPACT_ATOMS: atom_id res chain seq x y z
N MET A 1 1.36 31.22 17.47
CA MET A 1 1.85 30.24 18.46
C MET A 1 0.60 29.61 19.08
N ASN A 2 0.03 28.61 18.41
CA ASN A 2 -1.07 27.80 18.91
C ASN A 2 -0.69 26.34 18.63
N ASP A 3 -0.59 25.54 19.68
CA ASP A 3 -0.32 24.11 19.62
C ASP A 3 -1.46 23.38 18.90
N LEU A 4 -1.16 22.83 17.72
CA LEU A 4 -2.03 21.90 16.96
C LEU A 4 -1.70 20.42 17.27
N HIS A 5 -0.90 20.15 18.30
CA HIS A 5 -0.60 18.79 18.76
C HIS A 5 -1.41 18.46 20.00
N GLY A 6 -2.74 18.35 19.82
CA GLY A 6 -3.55 17.57 20.76
C GLY A 6 -3.17 16.11 20.63
N THR A 7 -2.27 15.62 21.48
CA THR A 7 -2.05 14.19 21.66
C THR A 7 -3.32 13.60 22.27
N MET A 8 -4.08 12.83 21.50
CA MET A 8 -5.16 12.00 22.05
C MET A 8 -4.57 11.11 23.14
N ASN A 9 -5.24 11.04 24.29
CA ASN A 9 -4.86 10.08 25.32
C ASN A 9 -5.18 8.64 24.84
N SER A 10 -4.58 7.63 25.47
CA SER A 10 -4.71 6.23 25.05
C SER A 10 -6.16 5.73 24.98
N ASN A 11 -7.07 6.26 25.80
CA ASN A 11 -8.48 5.89 25.79
C ASN A 11 -9.24 6.50 24.59
N GLU A 12 -8.92 7.74 24.21
CA GLU A 12 -9.47 8.39 23.02
C GLU A 12 -8.96 7.75 21.72
N ALA A 13 -7.68 7.36 21.69
CA ALA A 13 -7.10 6.64 20.57
C ALA A 13 -7.73 5.24 20.39
N LEU A 14 -7.92 4.49 21.48
CA LEU A 14 -8.63 3.20 21.45
C LEU A 14 -10.07 3.33 20.96
N ALA A 15 -10.79 4.39 21.34
CA ALA A 15 -12.14 4.65 20.84
C ALA A 15 -12.15 5.02 19.35
N ALA A 16 -11.18 5.80 18.88
CA ALA A 16 -11.07 6.20 17.47
C ALA A 16 -10.63 5.06 16.54
N PHE A 17 -9.91 4.07 17.06
CA PHE A 17 -9.40 2.92 16.33
C PHE A 17 -10.09 1.60 16.71
N GLY A 18 -11.22 1.65 17.41
CA GLY A 18 -11.93 0.44 17.86
C GLY A 18 -12.30 -0.49 16.71
N ASP A 19 -12.64 0.07 15.54
CA ASP A 19 -12.89 -0.68 14.31
C ASP A 19 -11.65 -1.42 13.80
N VAL A 20 -10.47 -0.79 13.89
CA VAL A 20 -9.20 -1.39 13.45
C VAL A 20 -8.75 -2.48 14.43
N VAL A 21 -8.88 -2.26 15.73
CA VAL A 21 -8.57 -3.27 16.76
C VAL A 21 -9.49 -4.49 16.63
N ASP A 22 -10.77 -4.29 16.31
CA ASP A 22 -11.71 -5.37 16.04
C ASP A 22 -11.29 -6.19 14.80
N ARG A 23 -10.93 -5.52 13.70
CA ARG A 23 -10.41 -6.18 12.48
C ARG A 23 -9.12 -6.95 12.74
N VAL A 24 -8.19 -6.40 13.54
CA VAL A 24 -6.96 -7.08 13.97
C VAL A 24 -7.29 -8.34 14.77
N SER A 25 -8.21 -8.25 15.73
CA SER A 25 -8.63 -9.39 16.56
C SER A 25 -9.29 -10.50 15.72
N LYS A 26 -10.10 -10.11 14.72
CA LYS A 26 -10.84 -11.02 13.84
C LYS A 26 -10.10 -11.42 12.57
N GLY A 27 -8.86 -10.96 12.37
CA GLY A 27 -8.11 -11.24 11.13
C GLY A 27 -7.92 -12.74 10.85
N HIS A 28 -7.98 -13.57 11.88
CA HIS A 28 -7.96 -15.04 11.78
C HIS A 28 -9.22 -15.60 11.09
N GLU A 29 -10.37 -14.97 11.26
CA GLU A 29 -11.66 -15.36 10.66
C GLU A 29 -11.64 -15.18 9.13
N THR A 30 -10.82 -14.24 8.63
CA THR A 30 -10.62 -13.98 7.20
C THR A 30 -9.36 -14.64 6.64
N GLY A 31 -8.77 -15.60 7.36
CA GLY A 31 -7.61 -16.38 6.91
C GLY A 31 -6.26 -15.67 6.96
N SER A 32 -6.15 -14.53 7.65
CA SER A 32 -4.94 -13.69 7.72
C SER A 32 -4.40 -13.50 9.15
N GLY A 33 -4.92 -14.23 10.14
CA GLY A 33 -4.55 -14.04 11.55
C GLY A 33 -4.38 -15.35 12.33
N ASP A 34 -3.71 -15.24 13.47
CA ASP A 34 -3.51 -16.32 14.44
C ASP A 34 -4.47 -16.10 15.64
N PRO A 35 -5.35 -17.06 15.99
CA PRO A 35 -6.25 -16.93 17.14
C PRO A 35 -5.50 -16.78 18.48
N GLY A 36 -4.20 -17.08 18.52
CA GLY A 36 -3.33 -16.84 19.66
C GLY A 36 -2.90 -15.37 19.84
N ILE A 37 -3.18 -14.48 18.88
CA ILE A 37 -2.83 -13.06 18.98
C ILE A 37 -3.62 -12.38 20.09
N GLN A 38 -2.91 -11.89 21.10
CA GLN A 38 -3.48 -11.17 22.23
C GLN A 38 -3.58 -9.67 21.92
N THR A 39 -4.70 -9.22 21.37
CA THR A 39 -4.90 -7.78 21.05
C THR A 39 -4.97 -6.88 22.28
N SER A 40 -5.21 -7.45 23.47
CA SER A 40 -5.06 -6.78 24.77
C SER A 40 -3.63 -6.28 25.04
N ALA A 41 -2.61 -6.84 24.37
CA ALA A 41 -1.23 -6.37 24.45
C ALA A 41 -0.96 -5.13 23.59
N LEU A 42 -1.88 -4.75 22.69
CA LEU A 42 -1.73 -3.62 21.78
C LEU A 42 -2.13 -2.29 22.44
N SER A 43 -1.31 -1.27 22.24
CA SER A 43 -1.62 0.12 22.52
C SER A 43 -1.40 0.95 21.25
N VAL A 44 -2.38 1.79 20.93
CA VAL A 44 -2.37 2.63 19.72
C VAL A 44 -2.31 4.10 20.08
N SER A 45 -1.56 4.88 19.31
CA SER A 45 -1.52 6.35 19.40
C SER A 45 -1.63 7.02 18.03
N GLY A 46 -1.82 8.35 18.04
CA GLY A 46 -1.81 9.18 16.83
C GLY A 46 -3.19 9.50 16.27
N SER A 47 -3.22 10.17 15.11
CA SER A 47 -4.46 10.61 14.45
C SER A 47 -5.14 9.46 13.71
N ARG A 48 -6.48 9.42 13.73
CA ARG A 48 -7.33 8.48 12.94
C ARG A 48 -7.25 8.73 11.43
N VAL A 49 -6.87 9.95 11.05
CA VAL A 49 -6.66 10.35 9.65
C VAL A 49 -5.28 10.98 9.55
N VAL A 50 -4.35 10.27 8.92
CA VAL A 50 -3.01 10.78 8.61
C VAL A 50 -2.93 11.25 7.16
N TRP A 51 -3.70 10.63 6.26
CA TRP A 51 -3.69 10.89 4.82
C TRP A 51 -5.11 11.25 4.34
N PRO A 52 -5.27 12.26 3.47
CA PRO A 52 -6.55 12.57 2.84
C PRO A 52 -6.82 11.57 1.70
N SER A 53 -7.41 10.42 2.04
CA SER A 53 -7.77 9.37 1.08
C SER A 53 -9.25 9.02 1.20
N SER A 54 -9.88 8.65 0.08
CA SER A 54 -11.24 8.10 0.07
C SER A 54 -11.33 6.73 0.74
N PHE A 55 -10.18 6.04 0.88
CA PHE A 55 -10.07 4.76 1.58
C PHE A 55 -9.42 4.94 2.94
N ASP A 56 -9.71 4.01 3.86
CA ASP A 56 -9.14 3.97 5.20
C ASP A 56 -7.68 3.48 5.21
N ILE A 57 -6.79 4.24 4.57
CA ILE A 57 -5.36 3.93 4.46
C ILE A 57 -4.69 3.99 5.84
N THR A 58 -5.12 4.90 6.71
CA THR A 58 -4.59 4.98 8.08
C THR A 58 -4.95 3.72 8.88
N GLY A 59 -6.19 3.25 8.83
CA GLY A 59 -6.59 2.01 9.47
C GLY A 59 -5.88 0.78 8.87
N LEU A 60 -5.73 0.73 7.54
CA LEU A 60 -4.99 -0.34 6.87
C LEU A 60 -3.52 -0.41 7.31
N ALA A 61 -2.81 0.72 7.26
CA ALA A 61 -1.40 0.78 7.65
C ALA A 61 -1.22 0.41 9.12
N LEU A 62 -2.07 0.96 10.00
CA LEU A 62 -2.03 0.66 11.42
C LEU A 62 -2.32 -0.81 11.71
N GLY A 63 -3.37 -1.37 11.13
CA GLY A 63 -3.75 -2.77 11.34
C GLY A 63 -2.67 -3.74 10.85
N ALA A 64 -2.07 -3.48 9.69
CA ALA A 64 -0.98 -4.29 9.14
C ALA A 64 0.24 -4.29 10.08
N VAL A 65 0.67 -3.10 10.52
CA VAL A 65 1.81 -2.96 11.44
C VAL A 65 1.49 -3.58 12.80
N ALA A 66 0.28 -3.36 13.33
CA ALA A 66 -0.15 -3.93 14.60
C ALA A 66 -0.15 -5.47 14.57
N ASN A 67 -0.72 -6.08 13.53
CA ASN A 67 -0.72 -7.54 13.36
C ASN A 67 0.70 -8.10 13.30
N ALA A 68 1.57 -7.54 12.46
CA ALA A 68 2.95 -7.98 12.35
C ALA A 68 3.70 -7.86 13.68
N THR A 69 3.49 -6.75 14.40
CA THR A 69 4.19 -6.50 15.66
C THR A 69 3.66 -7.38 16.79
N LEU A 70 2.36 -7.64 16.85
CA LEU A 70 1.77 -8.60 17.79
C LEU A 70 2.24 -10.03 17.54
N ALA A 71 2.31 -10.45 16.27
CA ALA A 71 2.87 -11.75 15.90
C ALA A 71 4.34 -11.88 16.31
N ALA A 72 5.14 -10.82 16.13
CA ALA A 72 6.52 -10.78 16.60
C ALA A 72 6.61 -10.87 18.13
N ALA A 73 5.75 -10.16 18.87
CA ALA A 73 5.70 -10.22 20.33
C ALA A 73 5.28 -11.61 20.84
N ARG A 74 4.33 -12.27 20.17
CA ARG A 74 3.92 -13.65 20.48
C ARG A 74 5.04 -14.65 20.20
N LEU A 75 5.75 -14.50 19.08
CA LEU A 75 6.91 -15.32 18.78
C LEU A 75 8.01 -15.12 19.83
N TRP A 76 8.22 -13.88 20.28
CA TRP A 76 9.19 -13.57 21.33
C TRP A 76 8.82 -14.22 22.66
N GLU A 77 7.55 -14.16 23.06
CA GLU A 77 7.03 -14.85 24.24
C GLU A 77 7.32 -16.35 24.18
N LEU A 78 6.95 -17.01 23.07
CA LEU A 78 7.09 -18.46 22.91
C LEU A 78 8.56 -18.91 22.87
N ARG A 79 9.46 -18.10 22.31
CA ARG A 79 10.89 -18.43 22.23
C ARG A 79 11.64 -18.25 23.55
N ASN A 80 11.10 -17.43 24.47
CA ASN A 80 11.77 -17.07 25.72
C ASN A 80 10.99 -17.51 26.96
N ASP A 81 9.95 -18.33 26.80
CA ASP A 81 9.09 -18.85 27.87
C ASP A 81 8.60 -17.77 28.85
N LEU A 82 8.21 -16.60 28.32
CA LEU A 82 7.83 -15.46 29.15
C LEU A 82 6.47 -15.62 29.86
N GLY A 83 5.63 -16.54 29.38
CA GLY A 83 4.28 -16.79 29.90
C GLY A 83 3.26 -15.66 29.67
N THR A 84 3.70 -14.52 29.11
CA THR A 84 2.83 -13.42 28.69
C THR A 84 3.39 -12.73 27.46
N THR A 85 2.51 -12.35 26.54
CA THR A 85 2.90 -11.54 25.38
C THR A 85 3.34 -10.14 25.84
N PRO A 86 4.53 -9.65 25.45
CA PRO A 86 4.95 -8.28 25.75
C PRO A 86 3.98 -7.24 25.16
N ARG A 87 3.84 -6.10 25.84
CA ARG A 87 3.04 -4.98 25.31
C ARG A 87 3.66 -4.39 24.05
N VAL A 88 2.81 -4.03 23.11
CA VAL A 88 3.16 -3.51 21.80
C VAL A 88 2.55 -2.14 21.60
N PHE A 89 3.33 -1.21 21.06
CA PHE A 89 2.90 0.18 20.83
C PHE A 89 3.02 0.50 19.35
N VAL A 90 1.92 0.96 18.73
CA VAL A 90 1.89 1.36 17.33
C VAL A 90 1.33 2.77 17.21
N ASP A 91 2.11 3.67 16.64
CA ASP A 91 1.68 5.02 16.32
C ASP A 91 1.17 5.09 14.86
N SER A 92 0.00 5.68 14.65
CA SER A 92 -0.63 5.74 13.33
C SER A 92 0.19 6.55 12.31
N ARG A 93 0.93 7.58 12.74
CA ARG A 93 1.79 8.36 11.84
C ARG A 93 3.02 7.54 11.47
N ALA A 94 3.63 6.83 12.41
CA ALA A 94 4.76 5.94 12.13
C ALA A 94 4.35 4.80 11.18
N ALA A 95 3.19 4.18 11.41
CA ALA A 95 2.66 3.14 10.53
C ALA A 95 2.41 3.67 9.11
N CYS A 96 1.78 4.85 8.98
CA CYS A 96 1.58 5.47 7.67
C CYS A 96 2.90 5.91 7.02
N ALA A 97 3.91 6.32 7.79
CA ALA A 97 5.23 6.66 7.26
C ALA A 97 5.94 5.42 6.67
N ALA A 98 5.79 4.24 7.30
CA ALA A 98 6.31 2.99 6.75
C ALA A 98 5.67 2.64 5.38
N PHE A 99 4.36 2.86 5.22
CA PHE A 99 3.67 2.66 3.94
C PHE A 99 4.09 3.65 2.83
N ALA A 100 4.69 4.77 3.21
CA ALA A 100 5.16 5.79 2.29
C ALA A 100 6.68 5.89 2.22
N LEU A 101 7.39 4.85 2.69
CA LEU A 101 8.84 4.90 2.88
C LEU A 101 9.57 5.31 1.59
N GLU A 102 9.11 4.80 0.44
CA GLU A 102 9.72 5.15 -0.84
C GLU A 102 9.71 6.65 -1.12
N SER A 103 8.66 7.38 -0.74
CA SER A 103 8.61 8.84 -0.93
C SER A 103 9.37 9.61 0.16
N ARG A 104 9.86 8.91 1.19
CA ARG A 104 10.62 9.47 2.32
C ARG A 104 12.10 9.07 2.29
N PHE A 105 12.48 8.27 1.31
CA PHE A 105 13.84 7.84 1.10
C PHE A 105 14.66 8.97 0.48
N GLU A 106 15.72 9.38 1.18
CA GLU A 106 16.69 10.37 0.71
C GLU A 106 18.03 9.68 0.43
N PRO A 107 18.52 9.69 -0.82
CA PRO A 107 19.81 9.08 -1.15
C PRO A 107 20.97 9.95 -0.65
N ILE A 108 22.02 9.31 -0.10
CA ILE A 108 23.24 9.99 0.35
C ILE A 108 24.37 9.66 -0.63
N GLY A 109 24.85 10.67 -1.35
CA GLY A 109 25.97 10.54 -2.28
C GLY A 109 25.63 9.94 -3.65
N TRP A 110 24.34 9.83 -3.99
CA TRP A 110 23.86 9.43 -5.32
C TRP A 110 22.50 10.05 -5.63
N GLU A 111 22.11 10.06 -6.90
CA GLU A 111 20.81 10.58 -7.34
C GLU A 111 19.84 9.44 -7.65
N ARG A 112 18.59 9.59 -7.21
CA ARG A 112 17.56 8.60 -7.48
C ARG A 112 17.19 8.63 -8.97
N PRO A 113 17.13 7.48 -9.67
CA PRO A 113 16.61 7.44 -11.02
C PRO A 113 15.11 7.83 -11.02
N PRO A 114 14.57 8.28 -12.18
CA PRO A 114 13.15 8.49 -12.33
C PRO A 114 12.35 7.27 -11.86
N ILE A 115 11.30 7.51 -11.08
CA ILE A 115 10.42 6.44 -10.55
C ILE A 115 9.65 5.74 -11.67
N TRP A 116 9.44 6.46 -12.79
CA TRP A 116 8.62 6.01 -13.90
C TRP A 116 9.42 6.06 -15.21
N ASP A 117 9.31 4.99 -15.98
CA ASP A 117 9.69 4.96 -17.39
C ASP A 117 8.87 6.00 -18.19
N PRO A 118 9.42 6.59 -19.27
CA PRO A 118 8.73 7.65 -20.03
C PRO A 118 7.33 7.30 -20.55
N ILE A 119 7.07 6.02 -20.86
CA ILE A 119 5.76 5.55 -21.33
C ILE A 119 4.95 4.81 -20.25
N ALA A 120 5.42 4.81 -18.99
CA ALA A 120 4.62 4.34 -17.88
C ALA A 120 3.53 5.35 -17.54
N GLY A 121 2.35 4.85 -17.16
CA GLY A 121 1.27 5.73 -16.70
C GLY A 121 -0.12 5.21 -16.99
N ASN A 122 -1.08 6.10 -16.76
CA ASN A 122 -2.49 5.86 -17.06
C ASN A 122 -2.82 6.53 -18.39
N TYR A 123 -3.49 5.81 -19.27
CA TYR A 123 -3.86 6.26 -20.62
C TYR A 123 -5.36 6.06 -20.81
N GLN A 124 -5.99 7.02 -21.48
CA GLN A 124 -7.40 6.92 -21.84
C GLN A 124 -7.53 6.02 -23.06
N THR A 125 -8.41 5.02 -22.97
CA THR A 125 -8.75 4.08 -24.04
C THR A 125 -10.07 4.49 -24.69
N ALA A 126 -10.55 3.73 -25.68
CA ALA A 126 -11.83 4.00 -26.34
C ALA A 126 -13.05 3.85 -25.39
N ASN A 127 -12.94 3.00 -24.36
CA ASN A 127 -14.02 2.61 -23.46
C ASN A 127 -13.72 2.86 -21.97
N GLY A 128 -12.54 3.39 -21.61
CA GLY A 128 -12.11 3.50 -20.23
C GLY A 128 -10.69 4.01 -20.06
N TRP A 129 -9.97 3.41 -19.12
CA TRP A 129 -8.58 3.75 -18.81
C TRP A 129 -7.76 2.49 -18.61
N ILE A 130 -6.48 2.56 -18.96
CA ILE A 130 -5.51 1.48 -18.74
C ILE A 130 -4.25 2.02 -18.06
N ARG A 131 -3.70 1.26 -17.13
CA ARG A 131 -2.36 1.44 -16.55
C ARG A 131 -1.36 0.62 -17.36
N LEU A 132 -0.34 1.26 -17.92
CA LEU A 132 0.82 0.58 -18.51
C LEU A 132 2.00 0.59 -17.53
N HIS A 133 2.58 -0.58 -17.24
CA HIS A 133 3.71 -0.72 -16.33
C HIS A 133 5.00 -1.05 -17.09
N THR A 134 5.72 -0.03 -17.53
CA THR A 134 6.91 -0.15 -18.39
C THR A 134 8.25 0.08 -17.67
N ASN A 135 8.27 0.11 -16.33
CA ASN A 135 9.51 0.29 -15.55
C ASN A 135 10.52 -0.88 -15.70
N TYR A 136 10.08 -2.02 -16.22
CA TYR A 136 10.94 -3.14 -16.59
C TYR A 136 11.11 -3.18 -18.10
N ALA A 137 12.35 -3.40 -18.57
CA ALA A 137 12.67 -3.41 -19.99
C ALA A 137 11.81 -4.40 -20.81
N SER A 138 11.57 -5.60 -20.27
CA SER A 138 10.69 -6.59 -20.92
C SER A 138 9.25 -6.09 -21.06
N HIS A 139 8.68 -5.47 -20.02
CA HIS A 139 7.33 -4.93 -20.09
C HIS A 139 7.23 -3.73 -21.04
N ARG A 140 8.27 -2.89 -21.08
CA ARG A 140 8.36 -1.80 -22.06
C ARG A 140 8.35 -2.35 -23.48
N SER A 141 9.21 -3.31 -23.79
CA SER A 141 9.27 -3.92 -25.12
C SER A 141 7.93 -4.54 -25.53
N ALA A 142 7.24 -5.23 -24.62
CA ALA A 142 5.92 -5.81 -24.89
C ALA A 142 4.89 -4.75 -25.28
N VAL A 143 4.84 -3.63 -24.56
CA VAL A 143 3.94 -2.49 -24.86
C VAL A 143 4.30 -1.84 -26.20
N GLU A 144 5.58 -1.59 -26.45
CA GLU A 144 6.04 -0.98 -27.70
C GLU A 144 5.74 -1.87 -28.93
N GLU A 145 5.84 -3.19 -28.78
CA GLU A 145 5.51 -4.15 -29.83
C GLU A 145 4.00 -4.19 -30.12
N VAL A 146 3.16 -4.25 -29.07
CA VAL A 146 1.69 -4.26 -29.22
C VAL A 146 1.18 -2.95 -29.84
N LEU A 147 1.73 -1.82 -29.43
CA LEU A 147 1.26 -0.49 -29.84
C LEU A 147 1.98 0.07 -31.07
N GLY A 148 3.14 -0.47 -31.44
CA GLY A 148 3.99 0.06 -32.50
C GLY A 148 4.50 1.48 -32.23
N ALA A 149 4.59 1.89 -30.96
CA ALA A 149 4.93 3.25 -30.55
C ALA A 149 5.94 3.24 -29.40
N HIS A 150 6.92 4.16 -29.46
CA HIS A 150 8.07 4.17 -28.53
C HIS A 150 8.15 5.43 -27.65
N ASP A 151 7.33 6.44 -27.95
CA ASP A 151 7.24 7.66 -27.16
C ASP A 151 5.83 7.84 -26.57
N ARG A 152 5.74 8.72 -25.59
CA ARG A 152 4.50 8.92 -24.82
C ARG A 152 3.34 9.39 -25.70
N ALA A 153 3.62 10.20 -26.73
CA ALA A 153 2.59 10.75 -27.60
C ALA A 153 2.03 9.69 -28.54
N GLY A 154 2.90 8.88 -29.14
CA GLY A 154 2.52 7.73 -29.97
C GLY A 154 1.77 6.68 -29.18
N VAL A 155 2.25 6.33 -27.98
CA VAL A 155 1.55 5.40 -27.07
C VAL A 155 0.16 5.95 -26.74
N GLN A 156 0.04 7.24 -26.39
CA GLN A 156 -1.26 7.84 -26.10
C GLN A 156 -2.22 7.81 -27.31
N ALA A 157 -1.72 8.08 -28.51
CA ALA A 157 -2.53 8.03 -29.73
C ALA A 157 -3.00 6.61 -30.07
N ALA A 158 -2.13 5.61 -29.91
CA ALA A 158 -2.46 4.20 -30.15
C ALA A 158 -3.46 3.67 -29.10
N VAL A 159 -3.22 3.94 -27.82
CA VAL A 159 -4.09 3.47 -26.73
C VAL A 159 -5.51 4.05 -26.85
N ALA A 160 -5.66 5.29 -27.30
CA ALA A 160 -6.95 5.97 -27.42
C ALA A 160 -7.94 5.28 -28.37
N THR A 161 -7.47 4.43 -29.29
CA THR A 161 -8.32 3.71 -30.25
C THR A 161 -8.68 2.29 -29.81
N MET A 162 -8.09 1.78 -28.73
CA MET A 162 -8.22 0.39 -28.28
C MET A 162 -9.25 0.24 -27.17
N ASP A 163 -9.85 -0.94 -27.03
CA ASP A 163 -10.58 -1.33 -25.82
C ASP A 163 -9.58 -1.60 -24.68
N SER A 164 -9.88 -1.17 -23.46
CA SER A 164 -8.98 -1.33 -22.32
C SER A 164 -8.69 -2.78 -21.96
N ASN A 165 -9.68 -3.67 -22.07
CA ASN A 165 -9.52 -5.08 -21.71
C ASN A 165 -8.76 -5.82 -22.83
N GLU A 166 -9.10 -5.55 -24.09
CA GLU A 166 -8.37 -6.16 -25.23
C GLU A 166 -6.89 -5.74 -25.23
N LEU A 167 -6.60 -4.48 -24.88
CA LEU A 167 -5.22 -4.02 -24.74
C LEU A 167 -4.53 -4.60 -23.50
N GLU A 168 -5.23 -4.76 -22.37
CA GLU A 168 -4.69 -5.49 -21.20
C GLU A 168 -4.26 -6.90 -21.61
N ASP A 169 -5.16 -7.66 -22.22
CA ASP A 169 -4.91 -9.03 -22.68
C ASP A 169 -3.75 -9.08 -23.67
N ALA A 170 -3.75 -8.23 -24.71
CA ALA A 170 -2.68 -8.20 -25.71
C ALA A 170 -1.30 -7.91 -25.11
N VAL A 171 -1.20 -6.98 -24.16
CA VAL A 171 0.07 -6.68 -23.49
C VAL A 171 0.51 -7.81 -22.58
N VAL A 172 -0.40 -8.42 -21.81
CA VAL A 172 -0.10 -9.52 -20.89
C VAL A 172 0.30 -10.78 -21.66
N ASP A 173 -0.41 -11.12 -22.74
CA ASP A 173 -0.10 -12.25 -23.63
C ASP A 173 1.27 -12.08 -24.30
N ASN A 174 1.71 -10.84 -24.54
CA ASN A 174 3.05 -10.53 -25.04
C ASN A 174 4.12 -10.43 -23.92
N GLY A 175 3.81 -10.88 -22.70
CA GLY A 175 4.74 -10.91 -21.56
C GLY A 175 4.96 -9.55 -20.88
N GLY A 176 4.09 -8.58 -21.14
CA GLY A 176 4.07 -7.28 -20.49
C GLY A 176 3.19 -7.21 -19.25
N ALA A 177 3.08 -6.02 -18.67
CA ALA A 177 2.20 -5.75 -17.55
C ALA A 177 1.36 -4.50 -17.81
N ALA A 178 0.06 -4.70 -17.94
CA ALA A 178 -0.95 -3.65 -18.05
C ALA A 178 -2.19 -4.05 -17.26
N ALA A 179 -3.04 -3.07 -16.94
CA ALA A 179 -4.32 -3.33 -16.29
C ALA A 179 -5.36 -2.25 -16.63
N ALA A 180 -6.52 -2.66 -17.11
CA ALA A 180 -7.72 -1.87 -17.25
C ALA A 180 -8.20 -1.41 -15.86
N MET A 181 -8.48 -0.11 -15.75
CA MET A 181 -8.90 0.51 -14.49
C MET A 181 -10.40 0.30 -14.28
N ARG A 182 -10.74 -0.40 -13.20
CA ARG A 182 -12.13 -0.74 -12.81
C ARG A 182 -12.69 0.33 -11.86
N THR A 183 -14.00 0.54 -11.92
CA THR A 183 -14.76 1.49 -11.08
C THR A 183 -15.70 0.77 -10.15
#